data_AF-A0A7V9E3J2-F1
#
_entry.id   AF-A0A7V9E3J2-F1
#
_cell.length_a   1.000
_cell.length_b   1.000
_cell.length_c   1.000
_cell.angle_alpha   90.00
_cell.angle_beta   90.00
_cell.angle_gamma   90.00
#
_symmetry.space_group_name_H-M   'P 1'
#
loop_
_entity.id
_entity.type
_entity.pdbx_description
1 polymer ?
#
loop_
_entity_poly.entity_id
_entity_poly.type
_entity_poly.pdbx_seq_one_letter_code
_entity_poly.pdbx_strand_id
1 'polypeptide(L)'
;MADVWLDGLDTGPLACLVDTGALRTRFSRALAELAGIDVDTSVSHVVVVGGIEVSAAPALVSLRMQGADETLGWEATVWFCDPWPFPFQLLGLEGFLQHFRVTLSAYHEWLECHPET
;
A
#
# COMPACT_ATOMS: atom_id res chain seq x y z
N MET A 1 -4.24 -2.96 11.07
CA MET A 1 -3.31 -2.20 10.19
C MET A 1 -2.03 -3.00 10.05
N ALA A 2 -1.24 -2.73 9.03
CA ALA A 2 0.09 -3.31 8.83
C ALA A 2 1.11 -2.19 8.58
N ASP A 3 2.34 -2.40 9.04
CA ASP A 3 3.46 -1.49 8.85
C ASP A 3 4.27 -1.92 7.63
N VAL A 4 4.41 -1.03 6.66
CA VAL A 4 5.07 -1.32 5.37
C VAL A 4 6.14 -0.27 5.08
N TRP A 5 7.33 -0.72 4.73
CA TRP A 5 8.40 0.11 4.21
C TRP A 5 8.29 0.18 2.69
N LEU A 6 8.41 1.40 2.16
CA LEU A 6 8.61 1.66 0.75
C LEU A 6 10.11 1.93 0.55
N ASP A 7 10.75 1.16 -0.33
CA ASP A 7 12.16 1.41 -0.64
C ASP A 7 12.34 2.79 -1.31
N GLY A 8 13.44 3.45 -0.98
CA GLY A 8 13.70 4.84 -1.37
C GLY A 8 13.32 5.88 -0.32
N LEU A 9 12.54 5.51 0.70
CA LEU A 9 12.30 6.38 1.87
C LEU A 9 13.33 6.12 2.98
N ASP A 10 13.93 7.20 3.49
CA ASP A 10 14.80 7.17 4.68
C ASP A 10 14.00 7.16 6.01
N THR A 11 12.68 7.08 5.93
CA THR A 11 11.78 7.13 7.10
C THR A 11 11.49 5.73 7.66
N GLY A 12 10.86 5.69 8.84
CA GLY A 12 10.30 4.45 9.40
C GLY A 12 9.13 3.89 8.57
N PRO A 13 8.50 2.78 9.03
CA PRO A 13 7.41 2.17 8.30
C PRO A 13 6.22 3.12 8.13
N LEU A 14 5.52 2.93 7.02
CA LEU A 14 4.24 3.56 6.73
C LEU A 14 3.14 2.75 7.38
N ALA A 15 2.27 3.44 8.10
CA ALA A 15 1.06 2.86 8.64
C ALA A 15 0.08 2.61 7.47
N CYS A 16 -0.34 1.35 7.27
CA CYS A 16 -1.21 0.98 6.18
C CYS A 16 -2.48 0.25 6.65
N LEU A 17 -3.63 0.68 6.11
CA LEU A 17 -4.91 0.01 6.29
C LEU A 17 -5.02 -1.14 5.29
N VAL A 18 -5.22 -2.35 5.78
CA VAL A 18 -5.57 -3.50 4.94
C VAL A 18 -7.04 -3.39 4.56
N ASP A 19 -7.32 -3.28 3.26
CA ASP A 19 -8.66 -3.02 2.72
C ASP A 19 -8.98 -4.02 1.61
N THR A 20 -9.77 -5.05 1.95
CA THR A 20 -10.22 -6.07 1.00
C THR A 20 -11.23 -5.53 -0.02
N GLY A 21 -11.83 -4.36 0.22
CA GLY A 21 -12.70 -3.66 -0.72
C GLY A 21 -11.94 -2.79 -1.73
N ALA A 22 -10.67 -2.48 -1.46
CA ALA A 22 -9.83 -1.73 -2.38
C ALA A 22 -9.25 -2.66 -3.47
N LEU A 23 -9.64 -2.45 -4.73
CA LEU A 23 -9.08 -3.21 -5.86
C LEU A 23 -7.54 -3.10 -5.98
N ARG A 24 -6.96 -2.00 -5.50
CA ARG A 24 -5.55 -1.63 -5.68
C ARG A 24 -4.95 -1.10 -4.39
N THR A 25 -3.70 -1.45 -4.15
CA THR A 25 -2.83 -0.79 -3.17
C THR A 25 -2.60 0.66 -3.59
N ARG A 26 -2.85 1.60 -2.67
CA ARG A 26 -2.85 3.04 -2.95
C ARG A 26 -2.07 3.81 -1.90
N PHE A 27 -1.07 4.54 -2.36
CA PHE A 27 -0.22 5.37 -1.51
C PHE A 27 -0.38 6.84 -1.93
N SER A 28 -0.02 7.80 -1.09
CA SER A 28 -0.01 9.21 -1.46
C SER A 28 1.10 9.51 -2.47
N ARG A 29 0.83 10.37 -3.45
CA ARG A 29 1.80 10.79 -4.46
C ARG A 29 3.05 11.45 -3.85
N ALA A 30 2.89 12.16 -2.74
CA ALA A 30 4.00 12.76 -2.00
C ALA A 30 5.05 11.72 -1.56
N LEU A 31 4.66 10.48 -1.27
CA LEU A 31 5.62 9.41 -0.93
C LEU A 31 6.45 8.99 -2.13
N ALA A 32 5.88 8.95 -3.34
CA ALA A 32 6.66 8.67 -4.55
C ALA A 32 7.70 9.76 -4.82
N GLU A 33 7.31 11.03 -4.65
CA GLU A 33 8.21 12.18 -4.80
C GLU A 33 9.38 12.11 -3.80
N LEU A 34 9.08 11.80 -2.53
CA LEU A 34 10.09 11.65 -1.49
C LEU A 34 11.03 10.45 -1.74
N ALA A 35 10.49 9.35 -2.27
CA ALA A 35 11.25 8.15 -2.58
C ALA A 35 12.02 8.22 -3.92
N GLY A 36 11.84 9.29 -4.70
CA GLY A 36 12.42 9.42 -6.04
C GLY A 36 11.84 8.44 -7.06
N ILE A 37 10.59 8.00 -6.86
CA ILE A 37 9.90 7.05 -7.73
C ILE A 37 9.27 7.81 -8.90
N ASP A 38 9.59 7.39 -10.12
CA ASP A 38 8.96 7.92 -11.32
C ASP A 38 7.58 7.29 -11.52
N VAL A 39 6.54 8.13 -11.54
CA VAL A 39 5.15 7.70 -11.64
C VAL A 39 4.65 7.96 -13.06
N ASP A 40 4.24 6.91 -13.77
CA ASP A 40 3.72 7.03 -15.13
C ASP A 40 2.32 7.68 -15.12
N THR A 41 2.32 9.01 -15.27
CA THR A 41 1.09 9.80 -15.31
C THR A 41 0.33 9.68 -16.63
N SER A 42 0.91 9.05 -17.67
CA SER A 42 0.19 8.76 -18.91
C SER A 42 -0.90 7.70 -18.71
N VAL A 43 -0.73 6.85 -17.70
CA VAL A 43 -1.71 5.88 -17.22
C VAL A 43 -2.31 6.39 -15.91
N SER A 44 -3.32 7.26 -15.99
CA SER A 44 -4.00 7.79 -14.80
C SER A 44 -5.50 7.53 -14.79
N HIS A 45 -6.06 7.39 -13.59
CA HIS A 45 -7.50 7.26 -13.38
C HIS A 45 -7.96 8.18 -12.24
N VAL A 46 -9.16 8.71 -12.37
CA VAL A 46 -9.88 9.29 -11.23
C VAL A 46 -10.61 8.16 -10.51
N VAL A 47 -10.39 8.06 -9.20
CA VAL A 47 -11.07 7.08 -8.33
C VAL A 47 -11.58 7.79 -7.08
N VAL A 48 -12.63 7.23 -6.46
CA VAL A 48 -13.16 7.76 -5.19
C VAL A 48 -12.62 6.93 -4.03
N VAL A 49 -11.91 7.56 -3.10
CA VAL A 49 -11.37 6.93 -1.89
C VAL A 49 -11.93 7.65 -0.68
N GLY A 50 -12.68 6.95 0.17
CA GLY A 50 -13.31 7.55 1.36
C GLY A 50 -14.24 8.74 1.04
N GLY A 51 -14.84 8.76 -0.15
CA GLY A 51 -15.71 9.86 -0.62
C GLY A 51 -14.98 11.02 -1.30
N ILE A 52 -13.67 10.91 -1.54
CA ILE A 52 -12.85 11.95 -2.14
C ILE A 52 -12.36 11.47 -3.51
N GLU A 53 -12.55 12.27 -4.54
CA GLU A 53 -11.98 12.03 -5.87
C GLU A 53 -10.47 12.29 -5.85
N VAL A 54 -9.70 11.31 -6.32
CA VAL A 54 -8.24 11.37 -6.37
C VAL A 54 -7.75 10.91 -7.74
N SER A 55 -6.69 11.56 -8.24
CA SER A 55 -5.96 11.11 -9.42
C SER A 55 -4.93 10.07 -9.03
N ALA A 56 -5.07 8.85 -9.55
CA ALA A 56 -4.23 7.71 -9.25
C ALA A 56 -3.42 7.31 -10.50
N ALA A 57 -2.11 7.11 -10.34
CA ALA A 57 -1.23 6.60 -11.39
C ALA A 57 -0.29 5.51 -10.82
N PRO A 58 0.02 4.45 -11.57
CA PRO A 58 0.78 3.32 -11.06
C PRO A 58 2.30 3.55 -11.14
N ALA A 59 3.03 2.88 -10.26
CA ALA A 59 4.44 2.55 -10.44
C ALA A 59 4.73 1.18 -9.81
N LEU A 60 5.71 0.45 -10.37
CA LEU A 60 6.23 -0.78 -9.77
C LEU A 60 7.28 -0.39 -8.71
N VAL A 61 7.12 -0.89 -7.50
CA VAL A 61 7.98 -0.53 -6.36
C VAL A 61 8.33 -1.75 -5.51
N SER A 62 9.45 -1.67 -4.81
CA SER A 62 9.84 -2.63 -3.79
C SER A 62 9.24 -2.25 -2.44
N LEU A 63 8.48 -3.16 -1.84
CA LEU A 63 7.88 -3.02 -0.53
C LEU A 63 8.47 -4.05 0.44
N ARG A 64 8.52 -3.70 1.73
CA ARG A 64 8.92 -4.61 2.79
C ARG A 64 7.98 -4.51 3.98
N MET A 65 7.80 -5.60 4.73
CA MET A 65 7.13 -5.60 6.01
C MET A 65 7.82 -6.56 6.98
N GLN A 66 7.63 -6.33 8.29
CA GLN A 66 8.12 -7.25 9.30
C GLN A 66 7.12 -8.40 9.44
N GLY A 67 7.55 -9.63 9.10
CA GLY A 67 6.85 -10.86 9.43
C GLY A 67 7.18 -11.33 10.85
N ALA A 68 6.62 -12.48 11.24
CA ALA A 68 6.84 -13.04 12.58
C ALA A 68 8.33 -13.33 12.87
N ASP A 69 9.03 -13.92 11.91
CA ASP A 69 10.41 -14.39 12.08
C ASP A 69 11.42 -13.68 11.14
N GLU A 70 10.93 -13.03 10.08
CA GLU A 70 11.78 -12.44 9.05
C GLU A 70 11.18 -11.17 8.43
N THR A 71 12.02 -10.37 7.78
CA THR A 71 11.56 -9.27 6.93
C THR A 71 11.14 -9.82 5.57
N LEU A 72 9.90 -9.55 5.18
CA LEU A 72 9.29 -10.01 3.95
C LEU A 72 9.36 -8.88 2.92
N GLY A 73 9.95 -9.13 1.76
CA GLY A 73 10.06 -8.16 0.66
C GLY A 73 9.34 -8.66 -0.59
N TRP A 74 8.69 -7.75 -1.32
CA TRP A 74 8.03 -8.06 -2.59
C TRP A 74 7.98 -6.85 -3.51
N GLU A 75 7.90 -7.10 -4.82
CA GLU A 75 7.60 -6.09 -5.82
C GLU A 75 6.08 -5.95 -5.99
N ALA A 76 5.58 -4.73 -6.06
CA ALA A 76 4.15 -4.47 -6.20
C ALA A 76 3.86 -3.26 -7.09
N THR A 77 2.79 -3.35 -7.87
CA THR A 77 2.19 -2.15 -8.47
C THR A 77 1.46 -1.37 -7.39
N VAL A 78 1.92 -0.15 -7.12
CA VAL A 78 1.28 0.79 -6.20
C VAL A 78 0.70 1.96 -6.98
N TRP A 79 -0.54 2.31 -6.68
CA TRP A 79 -1.22 3.44 -7.29
C TRP A 79 -1.04 4.69 -6.42
N PHE A 80 -0.23 5.63 -6.91
CA PHE A 80 0.07 6.89 -6.23
C PHE A 80 -1.03 7.92 -6.48
N CYS A 81 -1.69 8.35 -5.41
CA CYS A 81 -2.90 9.16 -5.41
C CYS A 81 -2.65 10.60 -4.95
N ASP A 82 -3.28 11.56 -5.62
CA ASP A 82 -3.32 12.97 -5.21
C ASP A 82 -4.71 13.57 -5.52
N PRO A 83 -5.39 14.24 -4.57
CA PRO A 83 -4.99 14.44 -3.16
C PRO A 83 -5.00 13.16 -2.32
N TRP A 84 -4.31 13.16 -1.17
CA TRP A 84 -4.37 12.08 -0.19
C TRP A 84 -4.44 12.61 1.26
N PRO A 85 -5.64 12.80 1.82
CA PRO A 85 -5.82 13.43 3.13
C PRO A 85 -5.75 12.44 4.30
N PHE A 86 -5.49 11.15 4.05
CA PHE A 86 -5.48 10.12 5.08
C PHE A 86 -4.09 10.00 5.73
N PRO A 87 -4.02 9.77 7.06
CA PRO A 87 -2.74 9.58 7.76
C PRO A 87 -2.15 8.17 7.57
N PHE A 88 -2.73 7.36 6.67
CA PHE A 88 -2.33 6.00 6.37
C PHE A 88 -2.42 5.75 4.86
N GLN A 89 -1.77 4.67 4.40
CA GLN A 89 -1.89 4.18 3.02
C GLN A 89 -2.85 2.98 2.95
N LEU A 90 -3.27 2.57 1.75
CA LEU A 90 -4.16 1.41 1.58
C LEU A 90 -3.42 0.22 0.97
N LEU A 91 -3.59 -0.95 1.58
CA LEU A 91 -3.16 -2.25 1.05
C LEU A 91 -4.37 -2.97 0.49
N GLY A 92 -4.45 -3.04 -0.84
CA GLY A 92 -5.60 -3.57 -1.57
C GLY A 92 -5.36 -4.94 -2.19
N LEU A 93 -6.27 -5.36 -3.06
CA LEU A 93 -6.20 -6.64 -3.77
C LEU A 93 -4.94 -6.74 -4.64
N GLU A 94 -4.80 -5.83 -5.60
CA GLU A 94 -3.58 -5.71 -6.40
C GLU A 94 -2.45 -5.07 -5.56
N GLY A 95 -1.28 -5.71 -5.57
CA GLY A 95 -0.05 -5.21 -4.92
C GLY A 95 0.14 -5.62 -3.45
N PHE A 96 -0.89 -6.10 -2.75
CA PHE A 96 -0.73 -6.65 -1.40
C PHE A 96 -1.45 -8.00 -1.19
N LEU A 97 -2.78 -8.05 -1.28
CA LEU A 97 -3.52 -9.29 -0.94
C LEU A 97 -3.32 -10.43 -1.96
N GLN A 98 -2.69 -10.16 -3.11
CA GLN A 98 -2.18 -11.19 -4.02
C GLN A 98 -0.92 -11.89 -3.49
N HIS A 99 -0.15 -11.23 -2.63
CA HIS A 99 1.09 -11.74 -2.07
C HIS A 99 0.92 -12.27 -0.64
N PHE A 100 -0.19 -11.91 0.02
CA PHE A 100 -0.42 -12.26 1.41
C PHE A 100 -1.83 -12.77 1.66
N ARG A 101 -1.91 -13.92 2.34
CA ARG A 101 -3.11 -14.37 3.02
C ARG A 101 -3.29 -13.58 4.29
N VAL A 102 -4.41 -12.88 4.40
CA VAL A 102 -4.76 -12.10 5.60
C VAL A 102 -5.86 -12.80 6.38
N THR A 103 -5.61 -13.03 7.66
CA THR A 103 -6.63 -13.45 8.63
C THR A 103 -6.79 -12.34 9.66
N LEU A 104 -8.03 -12.01 10.01
CA LEU A 104 -8.29 -10.98 11.03
C LEU A 104 -9.44 -11.39 11.94
N SER A 105 -9.37 -10.92 13.19
CA SER A 105 -10.47 -11.02 14.15
C SER A 105 -10.77 -9.64 14.72
N ALA A 106 -11.88 -9.05 14.29
CA ALA A 106 -12.30 -7.73 14.80
C ALA A 106 -12.63 -7.77 16.29
N TYR A 107 -13.22 -8.87 16.77
CA TYR A 107 -13.57 -9.03 18.19
C TYR A 107 -12.32 -9.14 19.09
N HIS A 108 -11.28 -9.81 18.62
CA HIS A 108 -10.02 -9.97 19.37
C HIS A 108 -8.93 -8.96 18.96
N GLU A 109 -9.27 -7.99 18.11
CA GLU A 109 -8.42 -6.88 17.67
C GLU A 109 -7.05 -7.28 17.09
N TRP A 110 -6.98 -8.40 16.36
CA TRP A 110 -5.74 -8.83 15.70
C TRP A 110 -5.91 -9.04 14.19
N LEU A 111 -4.78 -8.92 13.49
CA LEU A 111 -4.64 -9.20 12.06
C LEU A 111 -3.28 -9.88 11.84
N GLU A 112 -3.29 -10.96 11.07
CA GLU A 112 -2.11 -11.74 10.68
C GLU A 112 -1.98 -11.75 9.16
N CYS A 113 -0.75 -11.56 8.68
CA CYS A 113 -0.39 -11.62 7.27
C CYS A 113 0.62 -12.75 7.07
N HIS A 114 0.30 -13.70 6.18
CA HIS A 114 1.21 -14.76 5.78
C HIS A 114 1.48 -14.67 4.28
N PRO A 115 2.74 -14.77 3.81
CA PRO A 115 3.02 -14.86 2.38
C PRO A 115 2.21 -15.98 1.71
N GLU A 116 1.65 -15.71 0.54
CA GLU A 116 1.20 -16.74 -0.39
C GLU A 116 2.41 -17.17 -1.23
N THR A 117 2.73 -18.46 -1.22
CA THR A 117 3.85 -19.08 -1.95
C THR A 117 3.51 -19.42 -3.38
#